data_AF-A0A8R7QSX6-F1
#
_entry.id   AF-A0A8R7QSX6-F1
#
_cell.length_a   1.000
_cell.length_b   1.000
_cell.length_c   1.000
_cell.angle_alpha   90.00
_cell.angle_beta   90.00
_cell.angle_gamma   90.00
#
_symmetry.space_group_name_H-M   'P 1'
#
loop_
_entity.id
_entity.type
_entity.pdbx_description
1 polymer ?
#
loop_
_entity_poly.entity_id
_entity_poly.type
_entity_poly.pdbx_seq_one_letter_code
_entity_poly.pdbx_strand_id
1 'polypeptide(L)'
;MIMPVMVSSMVAEQHFEARGTDVLLVTMPKCGTTWIKALLYAAARRTDDTSSILRQLASHNSHQLVPFLEAQVYTKDQIPDLSSLPAPRLFASHIPAESLPPSVVASGCKVVYLCRNPKDCFVSLWHFMSKFTPRDIDEAHD
;
A
#
# COMPACT_ATOMS: atom_id res chain seq x y z
N MET A 1 8.06 -11.64 -12.58
CA MET A 1 6.86 -10.96 -12.04
C MET A 1 6.67 -11.12 -10.53
N ILE A 2 6.84 -12.31 -9.93
CA ILE A 2 6.56 -12.52 -8.49
C ILE A 2 7.81 -12.30 -7.59
N MET A 3 9.02 -12.58 -8.07
CA MET A 3 10.24 -12.50 -7.25
C MET A 3 10.56 -11.11 -6.67
N PRO A 4 10.45 -9.99 -7.41
CA PRO A 4 10.85 -8.67 -6.87
C PRO A 4 9.99 -8.21 -5.69
N VAL A 5 8.66 -8.42 -5.77
CA VAL A 5 7.73 -8.03 -4.71
C VAL A 5 7.91 -8.91 -3.46
N MET A 6 8.28 -10.18 -3.62
CA MET A 6 8.60 -11.04 -2.48
C MET A 6 9.83 -10.55 -1.72
N VAL A 7 10.92 -10.21 -2.42
CA VAL A 7 12.13 -9.65 -1.77
C VAL A 7 11.78 -8.34 -1.06
N SER A 8 11.08 -7.43 -1.74
CA SER A 8 10.62 -6.17 -1.11
C SER A 8 9.71 -6.38 0.10
N SER A 9 8.89 -7.45 0.10
CA SER A 9 8.06 -7.81 1.26
C SER A 9 8.93 -8.27 2.44
N MET A 10 9.97 -9.07 2.20
CA MET A 10 10.91 -9.50 3.24
C MET A 10 11.73 -8.33 3.79
N VAL A 11 12.16 -7.39 2.93
CA VAL A 11 12.85 -6.16 3.36
C VAL A 11 11.91 -5.32 4.21
N ALA A 12 10.65 -5.14 3.80
CA ALA A 12 9.65 -4.42 4.58
C ALA A 12 9.40 -5.11 5.94
N GLU A 13 9.29 -6.44 5.96
CA GLU A 13 9.12 -7.22 7.20
C GLU A 13 10.24 -6.97 8.20
N GLN A 14 11.50 -6.89 7.74
CA GLN A 14 12.68 -6.72 8.59
C GLN A 14 12.96 -5.27 8.99
N HIS A 15 12.62 -4.29 8.15
CA HIS A 15 13.09 -2.91 8.30
C HIS A 15 11.97 -1.86 8.46
N PHE A 16 10.70 -2.26 8.34
CA PHE A 16 9.61 -1.33 8.61
C PHE A 16 9.46 -1.12 10.12
N GLU A 17 9.66 0.12 10.55
CA GLU A 17 9.46 0.56 11.93
C GLU A 17 8.13 1.30 12.06
N ALA A 18 7.10 0.56 12.49
CA ALA A 18 5.75 1.10 12.70
C ALA A 18 5.70 1.99 13.95
N ARG A 19 4.86 3.04 13.89
CA ARG A 19 4.52 3.92 15.02
C ARG A 19 3.09 3.66 15.45
N GLY A 20 2.79 3.84 16.73
CA GLY A 20 1.41 3.73 17.23
C GLY A 20 0.40 4.68 16.57
N THR A 21 0.87 5.75 15.92
CA THR A 21 0.03 6.69 15.14
C THR A 21 -0.18 6.29 13.68
N ASP A 22 0.51 5.27 13.19
CA ASP A 22 0.37 4.82 11.80
C ASP A 22 -0.97 4.11 11.58
N VAL A 23 -1.41 4.14 10.32
CA VAL A 23 -2.52 3.32 9.85
C VAL A 23 -2.04 2.47 8.67
N LEU A 24 -2.08 1.15 8.85
CA LEU A 24 -1.73 0.18 7.83
C LEU A 24 -2.99 -0.42 7.19
N LEU A 25 -3.19 -0.16 5.91
CA LEU A 25 -4.26 -0.75 5.12
C LEU A 25 -3.80 -2.06 4.48
N VAL A 26 -4.32 -3.18 4.96
CA VAL A 26 -4.00 -4.51 4.43
C VAL A 26 -5.14 -5.02 3.56
N THR A 27 -4.83 -5.48 2.36
CA THR A 27 -5.84 -5.97 1.41
C THR A 27 -5.28 -7.13 0.60
N MET A 28 -6.14 -7.99 0.08
CA MET A 28 -5.75 -8.81 -1.07
C MET A 28 -5.71 -7.97 -2.35
N PRO A 29 -4.82 -8.28 -3.32
CA PRO A 29 -4.83 -7.63 -4.61
C PRO A 29 -6.24 -7.59 -5.22
N LYS A 30 -6.60 -6.43 -5.77
CA LYS A 30 -7.84 -6.19 -6.51
C LYS A 30 -9.14 -6.24 -5.70
N CYS A 31 -9.05 -6.20 -4.37
CA CYS A 31 -10.22 -6.10 -3.51
C CYS A 31 -10.67 -4.64 -3.23
N GLY A 32 -10.30 -3.67 -4.09
CA GLY A 32 -10.78 -2.28 -4.02
C GLY A 32 -9.75 -1.24 -3.51
N THR A 33 -8.45 -1.55 -3.59
CA THR A 33 -7.36 -0.73 -3.02
C THR A 33 -7.40 0.75 -3.39
N THR A 34 -7.58 1.10 -4.66
CA THR A 34 -7.63 2.51 -5.10
C THR A 34 -8.72 3.30 -4.38
N TRP A 35 -9.90 2.71 -4.24
CA TRP A 35 -11.04 3.36 -3.60
C TRP A 35 -10.82 3.53 -2.09
N ILE A 36 -10.42 2.45 -1.40
CA ILE A 36 -10.23 2.51 0.05
C ILE A 36 -9.02 3.36 0.46
N LYS A 37 -7.96 3.45 -0.37
CA LYS A 37 -6.82 4.35 -0.13
C LYS A 37 -7.25 5.82 -0.16
N ALA A 38 -8.08 6.21 -1.13
CA ALA A 38 -8.62 7.56 -1.22
C ALA A 38 -9.49 7.91 0.00
N LEU A 39 -10.36 6.98 0.42
CA LEU A 39 -11.20 7.15 1.61
C LEU A 39 -10.37 7.22 2.89
N LEU A 40 -9.37 6.36 3.04
CA LEU A 40 -8.48 6.36 4.20
C LEU A 40 -7.72 7.69 4.29
N TYR A 41 -7.18 8.17 3.18
CA TYR A 41 -6.50 9.47 3.12
C TYR A 41 -7.42 10.62 3.56
N ALA A 42 -8.65 10.67 3.02
CA ALA A 42 -9.62 11.68 3.41
C ALA A 42 -10.01 11.58 4.89
N ALA A 43 -10.24 10.37 5.40
CA ALA A 43 -10.65 10.13 6.77
C ALA A 43 -9.55 10.49 7.79
N ALA A 44 -8.30 10.16 7.49
CA ALA A 44 -7.16 10.48 8.34
C ALA A 44 -6.89 11.99 8.45
N ARG A 45 -7.29 12.75 7.42
CA ARG A 45 -7.10 14.21 7.31
C ARG A 45 -8.40 15.00 7.49
N ARG A 46 -9.46 14.39 8.04
CA ARG A 46 -10.80 15.00 8.12
C ARG A 46 -10.89 16.36 8.84
N THR A 47 -9.88 16.71 9.62
CA THR A 47 -9.78 18.00 10.33
C THR A 47 -9.10 19.08 9.50
N ASP A 48 -8.48 18.71 8.39
CA ASP A 48 -7.85 19.64 7.45
C ASP A 48 -8.91 20.34 6.59
N ASP A 49 -8.50 21.38 5.87
CA ASP A 49 -9.34 22.02 4.87
C ASP A 49 -9.81 21.01 3.80
N THR A 50 -11.13 20.90 3.64
CA THR A 50 -11.74 19.94 2.71
C THR A 50 -11.32 20.20 1.27
N SER A 51 -11.16 21.48 0.89
CA SER A 51 -10.75 21.83 -0.48
C SER A 51 -9.33 21.34 -0.77
N SER A 52 -8.43 21.46 0.20
CA SER A 52 -7.07 20.92 0.13
C SER A 52 -7.08 19.39 -0.07
N ILE A 53 -7.87 18.66 0.72
CA ILE A 53 -7.99 17.19 0.61
C ILE A 53 -8.48 16.80 -0.79
N LEU A 54 -9.55 17.44 -1.28
CA LEU A 54 -10.10 17.18 -2.60
C LEU A 54 -9.10 17.50 -3.71
N ARG A 55 -8.33 18.59 -3.56
CA ARG A 55 -7.27 18.93 -4.51
C ARG A 55 -6.21 17.83 -4.58
N GLN A 56 -5.77 17.33 -3.43
CA GLN A 56 -4.77 16.24 -3.36
C GLN A 56 -5.28 14.95 -4.01
N LEU A 57 -6.54 14.58 -3.74
CA LEU A 57 -7.17 13.39 -4.33
C LEU A 57 -7.42 13.52 -5.83
N ALA A 58 -7.64 14.75 -6.32
CA ALA A 58 -7.80 15.02 -7.74
C ALA A 58 -6.46 15.06 -8.50
N SER A 59 -5.38 15.52 -7.85
CA SER A 59 -4.08 15.71 -8.48
C SER A 59 -3.15 14.51 -8.39
N HIS A 60 -3.38 13.59 -7.44
CA HIS A 60 -2.53 12.43 -7.22
C HIS A 60 -3.31 11.14 -7.30
N ASN A 61 -2.66 10.09 -7.78
CA ASN A 61 -3.21 8.75 -7.65
C ASN A 61 -3.22 8.35 -6.16
N SER A 62 -4.29 7.73 -5.69
CA SER A 62 -4.40 7.18 -4.33
C SER A 62 -3.23 6.28 -3.90
N HIS A 63 -2.57 5.59 -4.84
CA HIS A 63 -1.36 4.80 -4.58
C HIS A 63 -0.15 5.66 -4.21
N GLN A 64 -0.10 6.93 -4.59
CA GLN A 64 0.95 7.87 -4.17
C GLN A 64 0.67 8.43 -2.77
N LEU A 65 -0.61 8.62 -2.42
CA LEU A 65 -1.03 9.16 -1.13
C LEU A 65 -0.96 8.14 0.01
N VAL A 66 -1.18 6.86 -0.30
CA VAL A 66 -1.06 5.74 0.63
C VAL A 66 -0.20 4.66 -0.03
N PRO A 67 1.14 4.79 0.01
CA PRO A 67 2.05 3.90 -0.72
C PRO A 67 2.05 2.47 -0.17
N PHE A 68 2.26 1.50 -1.06
CA PHE A 68 2.49 0.11 -0.67
C PHE A 68 3.90 -0.09 -0.11
N LEU A 69 4.01 -0.82 1.01
CA LEU A 69 5.31 -1.13 1.60
C LEU A 69 6.19 -1.90 0.61
N GLU A 70 5.69 -3.00 0.07
CA GLU A 70 6.42 -3.95 -0.78
C GLU A 70 6.56 -3.54 -2.25
N ALA A 71 5.86 -2.49 -2.69
CA ALA A 71 5.83 -2.11 -4.11
C ALA A 71 6.19 -0.65 -4.37
N GLN A 72 6.30 0.18 -3.34
CA GLN A 72 6.59 1.62 -3.49
C GLN A 72 7.55 2.18 -2.43
N VAL A 73 7.62 1.57 -1.24
CA VAL A 73 8.51 2.04 -0.16
C VAL A 73 9.82 1.25 -0.18
N TYR A 74 9.75 -0.08 -0.08
CA TYR A 74 10.90 -0.97 0.02
C TYR A 74 11.27 -1.60 -1.34
N THR A 75 11.31 -0.79 -2.39
CA THR A 75 11.64 -1.25 -3.75
C THR A 75 13.14 -1.16 -4.03
N LYS A 76 13.64 -1.96 -4.98
CA LYS A 76 15.03 -1.92 -5.47
C LYS A 76 16.06 -2.07 -4.33
N ASP A 77 15.74 -2.92 -3.34
CA ASP A 77 16.57 -3.21 -2.17
C ASP A 77 16.97 -1.98 -1.33
N GLN A 78 16.15 -0.91 -1.38
CA GLN A 78 16.37 0.29 -0.59
C GLN A 78 15.62 0.26 0.74
N ILE A 79 16.25 0.82 1.78
CA ILE A 79 15.67 1.02 3.10
C ILE A 79 15.55 2.53 3.32
N PRO A 80 14.39 3.15 2.98
CA PRO A 80 14.21 4.57 3.14
C PRO A 80 14.06 4.95 4.62
N ASP A 81 14.57 6.13 4.98
CA ASP A 81 14.30 6.70 6.30
C ASP A 81 12.89 7.32 6.33
N LEU A 82 11.98 6.65 7.04
CA LEU A 82 10.60 7.11 7.24
C LEU A 82 10.45 7.93 8.53
N SER A 83 11.53 8.20 9.26
CA SER A 83 11.53 8.91 10.56
C SER A 83 11.03 10.36 10.44
N SER A 84 11.31 11.02 9.33
CA SER A 84 10.96 12.42 9.08
C SER A 84 9.49 12.64 8.67
N LEU A 85 8.76 11.58 8.31
CA LEU A 85 7.38 11.71 7.84
C LEU A 85 6.43 12.14 8.96
N PRO A 86 5.51 13.09 8.70
CA PRO A 86 4.54 13.57 9.69
C PRO A 86 3.51 12.48 10.03
N ALA A 87 3.00 12.52 11.25
CA ALA A 87 1.91 11.65 11.70
C ALA A 87 0.53 12.22 11.33
N PRO A 88 -0.49 11.37 11.10
CA PRO A 88 -0.39 9.91 10.96
C PRO A 88 0.19 9.51 9.59
N ARG A 89 1.11 8.53 9.57
CA ARG A 89 1.59 7.96 8.30
C ARG A 89 0.59 6.91 7.82
N LEU A 90 0.32 6.90 6.52
CA LEU A 90 -0.62 5.98 5.89
C LEU A 90 0.15 5.07 4.95
N PHE A 91 0.08 3.77 5.20
CA PHE A 91 0.70 2.76 4.35
C PHE A 91 -0.33 1.73 3.93
N ALA A 92 -0.04 1.02 2.84
CA ALA A 92 -0.82 -0.14 2.44
C ALA A 92 0.09 -1.35 2.25
N SER A 93 -0.51 -2.54 2.29
CA SER A 93 0.21 -3.77 1.98
C SER A 93 -0.72 -4.87 1.48
N HIS A 94 -0.15 -5.75 0.66
CA HIS A 94 -0.70 -7.05 0.28
C HIS A 94 -0.06 -8.22 1.05
N ILE A 95 0.86 -7.93 1.97
CA ILE A 95 1.54 -8.93 2.78
C ILE A 95 0.51 -9.64 3.68
N PRO A 96 0.49 -10.99 3.70
CA PRO A 96 -0.36 -11.75 4.61
C PRO A 96 -0.09 -11.42 6.08
N ALA A 97 -1.11 -11.56 6.94
CA ALA A 97 -1.00 -11.21 8.35
C ALA A 97 0.18 -11.89 9.07
N GLU A 98 0.50 -13.12 8.69
CA GLU A 98 1.58 -13.93 9.26
C GLU A 98 2.99 -13.41 8.92
N SER A 99 3.13 -12.61 7.86
CA SER A 99 4.40 -12.04 7.40
C SER A 99 4.44 -10.51 7.51
N LEU A 100 3.46 -9.91 8.20
CA LEU A 100 3.48 -8.48 8.47
C LEU A 100 4.70 -8.13 9.35
N PRO A 101 5.30 -6.93 9.16
CA PRO A 101 6.44 -6.53 9.97
C PRO A 101 6.13 -6.64 11.48
N PRO A 102 6.96 -7.30 12.30
CA PRO A 102 6.70 -7.49 13.73
C PRO A 102 6.46 -6.17 14.50
N SER A 103 7.06 -5.08 14.03
CA SER A 103 6.87 -3.73 14.56
C SER A 103 5.40 -3.27 14.49
N VAL A 104 4.61 -3.73 13.52
CA VAL A 104 3.17 -3.41 13.39
C VAL A 104 2.41 -3.87 14.63
N VAL A 105 2.66 -5.11 15.07
CA VAL A 105 2.06 -5.66 16.29
C VAL A 105 2.62 -4.97 17.53
N ALA A 106 3.95 -4.81 17.60
CA ALA A 106 4.61 -4.22 18.76
C ALA A 106 4.24 -2.76 19.02
N SER A 107 4.02 -1.97 17.96
CA SER A 107 3.69 -0.55 18.06
C SER A 107 2.23 -0.27 18.44
N GLY A 108 1.34 -1.27 18.30
CA GLY A 108 -0.09 -1.09 18.48
C GLY A 108 -0.73 -0.16 17.45
N CYS A 109 -0.12 0.00 16.27
CA CYS A 109 -0.66 0.82 15.20
C CYS A 109 -1.99 0.26 14.66
N LYS A 110 -2.76 1.09 13.97
CA LYS A 110 -4.08 0.67 13.48
C LYS A 110 -3.94 -0.12 12.19
N VAL A 111 -4.50 -1.33 12.15
CA VAL A 111 -4.59 -2.13 10.94
C VAL A 111 -6.02 -2.13 10.42
N VAL A 112 -6.21 -1.71 9.17
CA VAL A 112 -7.49 -1.75 8.47
C VAL A 112 -7.40 -2.84 7.41
N TYR A 113 -8.18 -3.92 7.57
CA TYR A 113 -8.23 -4.99 6.57
C TYR A 113 -9.45 -4.85 5.66
N LEU A 114 -9.26 -4.83 4.35
CA LEU A 114 -10.36 -4.88 3.38
C LEU A 114 -10.33 -6.20 2.60
N CYS A 115 -11.42 -6.96 2.74
CA CYS A 115 -11.70 -8.13 1.92
C CYS A 115 -12.85 -7.84 0.95
N ARG A 116 -12.89 -8.63 -0.13
CA ARG A 116 -14.00 -8.70 -1.06
C ARG A 116 -14.20 -10.17 -1.42
N ASN A 117 -15.40 -10.52 -1.92
CA ASN A 117 -15.70 -11.87 -2.36
C ASN A 117 -14.56 -12.40 -3.27
N PRO A 118 -13.98 -13.58 -2.98
CA PRO A 118 -12.81 -14.07 -3.70
C PRO A 118 -13.08 -14.30 -5.19
N LYS A 119 -14.31 -14.66 -5.57
CA LYS A 119 -14.69 -14.80 -6.99
C LYS A 119 -14.59 -13.47 -7.73
N ASP A 120 -15.00 -12.38 -7.09
CA ASP A 120 -14.91 -11.05 -7.67
C ASP A 120 -13.46 -10.54 -7.71
N CYS A 121 -12.68 -10.77 -6.64
CA CYS A 121 -11.26 -10.39 -6.64
C CYS A 121 -10.52 -11.16 -7.74
N PHE A 122 -10.83 -12.45 -7.96
CA PHE A 122 -10.25 -13.24 -9.05
C PHE A 122 -10.58 -12.67 -10.43
N VAL A 123 -11.85 -12.41 -10.75
CA VAL A 123 -12.25 -11.84 -12.04
C VAL A 123 -11.59 -10.46 -12.26
N SER A 124 -11.54 -9.62 -11.22
CA SER A 124 -10.87 -8.32 -11.29
C SER A 124 -9.35 -8.45 -11.52
N LEU A 125 -8.71 -9.43 -10.87
CA LEU A 125 -7.30 -9.74 -11.08
C LEU A 125 -7.04 -10.26 -12.48
N TRP A 126 -7.86 -11.17 -12.98
CA TRP A 126 -7.76 -11.66 -14.35
C TRP A 126 -7.75 -10.51 -15.35
N HIS A 127 -8.78 -9.66 -15.34
CA HIS A 127 -8.85 -8.52 -16.25
C HIS A 127 -7.72 -7.51 -16.04
N PHE A 128 -7.23 -7.33 -14.82
CA PHE A 128 -6.09 -6.47 -14.55
C PHE A 128 -4.81 -7.02 -15.17
N MET A 129 -4.54 -8.31 -14.98
CA MET A 129 -3.35 -8.98 -15.52
C MET A 129 -3.39 -9.06 -17.04
N SER A 130 -4.56 -9.30 -17.64
CA SER A 130 -4.72 -9.34 -19.10
C SER A 130 -4.45 -8.02 -19.81
N LYS A 131 -4.38 -6.89 -19.08
CA LYS A 131 -4.01 -5.59 -19.66
C LYS A 131 -2.51 -5.41 -19.85
N PHE A 132 -1.68 -6.24 -19.21
CA PHE A 132 -0.23 -6.20 -19.39
C PHE A 132 0.12 -7.10 -20.57
N THR A 133 0.50 -6.51 -21.70
CA THR A 133 0.97 -7.25 -22.87
C THR A 133 2.43 -7.68 -22.67
N PRO A 134 2.94 -8.74 -23.34
CA PRO A 134 4.32 -9.20 -23.16
C PRO A 134 5.40 -8.11 -23.37
N ARG A 135 5.15 -7.14 -24.27
CA ARG A 135 6.07 -6.02 -24.53
C ARG A 135 6.20 -5.03 -23.38
N ASP A 136 5.13 -4.84 -22.59
CA ASP A 136 5.15 -3.93 -21.42
C ASP A 136 5.92 -4.54 -20.24
N ILE A 137 6.21 -5.84 -20.29
CA ILE A 137 6.96 -6.56 -19.27
C ILE A 137 8.46 -6.34 -19.49
N ASP A 138 8.92 -6.32 -20.75
CA ASP A 138 10.33 -6.15 -21.11
C ASP A 138 10.83 -4.71 -20.89
N GLU A 139 10.00 -3.68 -21.14
CA GLU A 139 10.38 -2.27 -20.90
C GLU A 139 10.40 -1.87 -19.41
N ALA A 140 9.75 -2.62 -18.52
CA ALA A 140 9.80 -2.40 -17.08
C ALA A 140 11.09 -2.94 -16.42
N HIS A 141 11.98 -3.56 -17.21
CA HIS A 141 13.25 -4.14 -16.79
C HIS A 141 14.47 -3.24 -17.07
N ASP A 142 14.30 -2.15 -17.82
CA ASP A 142 15.29 -1.07 -18.01
C ASP A 142 15.01 0.13 -17.08
#